data_AF-A0A840QI27-F1
#
_entry.id   AF-A0A840QI27-F1
#
_cell.length_a   1.000
_cell.length_b   1.000
_cell.length_c   1.000
_cell.angle_alpha   90.00
_cell.angle_beta   90.00
_cell.angle_gamma   90.00
#
_symmetry.space_group_name_H-M   'P 1'
#
loop_
_entity.id
_entity.type
_entity.pdbx_description
1 polymer ?
#
loop_
_entity_poly.entity_id
_entity_poly.type
_entity_poly.pdbx_seq_one_letter_code
_entity_poly.pdbx_strand_id
1 'polypeptide(L)'
;MTASTSDLLRSNDIDVRQLPPDVDLVDAIRQLSQDPELGCPWSWTLSNLRDDLPWYEQPALSVGVRDSETGALAWQDQPPMVPANGTNAEPIDYWLGGLHHTPMDAHTEVPIELVLRAVAEYVRTGERPTCVEWIAAR
;
A
#
# COMPACT_ATOMS: atom_id res chain seq x y z
N MET A 1 -7.51 16.02 18.42
CA MET A 1 -8.49 15.51 17.45
C MET A 1 -7.92 14.20 16.96
N THR A 2 -8.54 13.07 17.30
CA THR A 2 -8.14 11.76 16.78
C THR A 2 -8.63 11.69 15.34
N ALA A 3 -7.72 11.47 14.39
CA ALA A 3 -8.10 11.23 13.00
C ALA A 3 -8.99 9.97 12.95
N SER A 4 -10.11 10.03 12.23
CA SER A 4 -10.94 8.85 11.99
C SER A 4 -10.23 7.92 10.99
N THR A 5 -10.48 6.61 11.05
CA THR A 5 -10.00 5.64 10.05
C THR A 5 -10.34 6.07 8.61
N SER A 6 -11.50 6.70 8.40
CA SER A 6 -11.89 7.25 7.10
C SER A 6 -11.00 8.41 6.65
N ASP A 7 -10.52 9.24 7.57
CA ASP A 7 -9.60 10.34 7.25
C ASP A 7 -8.20 9.80 6.92
N LEU A 8 -7.78 8.75 7.62
CA LEU A 8 -6.51 8.08 7.36
C LEU A 8 -6.44 7.51 5.94
N LEU A 9 -7.50 6.83 5.50
CA LEU A 9 -7.58 6.27 4.14
C LEU A 9 -7.70 7.34 3.04
N ARG A 10 -8.04 8.58 3.40
CA ARG A 10 -8.00 9.73 2.47
C ARG A 10 -6.61 10.38 2.40
N SER A 11 -5.68 9.98 3.27
CA SER A 11 -4.29 10.44 3.19
C SER A 11 -3.59 9.84 1.97
N ASN A 12 -2.57 10.52 1.49
CA ASN A 12 -1.70 10.02 0.43
C ASN A 12 -0.56 9.15 0.99
N ASP A 13 -0.05 9.52 2.17
CA ASP A 13 0.99 8.81 2.90
C ASP A 13 0.49 8.46 4.31
N ILE A 14 0.78 7.25 4.74
CA ILE A 14 0.45 6.75 6.07
C ILE A 14 1.74 6.31 6.74
N ASP A 15 2.25 7.13 7.67
CA ASP A 15 3.34 6.73 8.54
C ASP A 15 2.83 5.74 9.60
N VAL A 16 3.27 4.49 9.48
CA VAL A 16 2.83 3.40 10.35
C VAL A 16 3.22 3.62 11.82
N ARG A 17 4.23 4.46 12.09
CA ARG A 17 4.65 4.84 13.46
C ARG A 17 3.69 5.82 14.13
N GLN A 18 2.88 6.53 13.35
CA GLN A 18 1.92 7.53 13.81
C GLN A 18 0.48 7.00 13.80
N LEU A 19 0.28 5.71 13.51
CA LEU A 19 -1.04 5.10 13.58
C LEU A 19 -1.59 5.21 15.00
N PRO A 20 -2.84 5.71 15.16
CA PRO A 20 -3.51 5.66 16.46
C PRO A 20 -3.62 4.21 16.96
N PRO A 21 -3.50 3.97 18.27
CA PRO A 21 -3.46 2.61 18.83
C PRO A 21 -4.77 1.82 18.65
N ASP A 22 -5.87 2.51 18.36
CA ASP A 22 -7.20 1.96 18.10
C ASP A 22 -7.50 1.74 16.61
N VAL A 23 -6.57 2.10 15.72
CA VAL A 23 -6.73 1.91 14.27
C VAL A 23 -6.13 0.58 13.82
N ASP A 24 -6.98 -0.29 13.27
CA ASP A 24 -6.57 -1.47 12.52
C ASP A 24 -6.56 -1.13 11.02
N LEU A 25 -5.38 -0.78 10.49
CA LEU A 25 -5.21 -0.44 9.08
C LEU A 25 -5.53 -1.63 8.16
N VAL A 26 -5.25 -2.86 8.59
CA VAL A 26 -5.51 -4.06 7.78
C VAL A 26 -7.02 -4.28 7.63
N ASP A 27 -7.76 -4.16 8.73
CA ASP A 27 -9.21 -4.28 8.68
C ASP A 27 -9.85 -3.13 7.88
N ALA A 28 -9.34 -1.91 8.02
CA ALA A 28 -9.80 -0.76 7.23
C ALA A 28 -9.63 -0.97 5.72
N ILE A 29 -8.45 -1.46 5.29
CA ILE A 29 -8.18 -1.79 3.88
C ILE A 29 -9.06 -2.96 3.41
N ARG A 30 -9.27 -3.97 4.25
CA ARG A 30 -10.19 -5.09 3.95
C ARG A 30 -11.62 -4.60 3.73
N GLN A 31 -12.15 -3.79 4.65
CA GLN A 31 -13.49 -3.23 4.51
C GLN A 31 -13.64 -2.40 3.23
N LEU A 32 -12.64 -1.57 2.91
CA LEU A 32 -12.63 -0.80 1.67
C LEU A 32 -12.61 -1.70 0.43
N SER A 33 -11.83 -2.79 0.42
CA SER A 33 -11.81 -3.75 -0.70
C SER A 33 -13.17 -4.43 -0.94
N GLN A 34 -14.03 -4.47 0.08
CA GLN A 34 -15.36 -5.04 0.02
C GLN A 34 -16.44 -4.01 -0.31
N ASP A 35 -16.09 -2.73 -0.44
CA ASP A 35 -17.03 -1.67 -0.75
C ASP A 35 -17.44 -1.72 -2.24
N PRO A 36 -18.70 -2.05 -2.57
CA PRO A 36 -19.17 -2.09 -3.95
C PRO A 36 -19.21 -0.69 -4.60
N GLU A 37 -19.10 0.39 -3.82
CA GLU A 37 -19.13 1.78 -4.26
C GLU A 37 -17.74 2.43 -4.35
N LEU A 38 -16.65 1.66 -4.19
CA LEU A 38 -15.26 2.17 -4.21
C LEU A 38 -14.94 3.04 -5.45
N GLY A 39 -15.57 2.73 -6.58
CA GLY A 39 -15.64 3.57 -7.78
C GLY A 39 -14.37 3.63 -8.63
N CYS A 40 -13.19 3.61 -8.01
CA CYS A 40 -11.88 3.49 -8.65
C CYS A 40 -10.87 2.78 -7.74
N PRO A 41 -9.76 2.24 -8.26
CA PRO A 41 -8.68 1.69 -7.45
C PRO A 41 -8.01 2.76 -6.57
N TRP A 42 -7.88 2.52 -5.26
CA TRP A 42 -7.22 3.44 -4.34
C TRP A 42 -5.81 2.99 -4.03
N SER A 43 -4.90 3.93 -3.82
CA SER A 43 -3.52 3.64 -3.39
C SER A 43 -3.05 4.56 -2.26
N TRP A 44 -2.00 4.09 -1.57
CA TRP A 44 -1.27 4.80 -0.52
C TRP A 44 0.22 4.45 -0.59
N THR A 45 1.04 5.36 -0.06
CA THR A 45 2.38 5.02 0.41
C THR A 45 2.32 4.75 1.91
N LEU A 46 2.79 3.57 2.35
CA LEU A 46 3.01 3.28 3.76
C LEU A 46 4.48 3.53 4.09
N SER A 47 4.72 4.49 4.96
CA SER A 47 6.07 4.87 5.40
C SER A 47 6.33 4.40 6.84
N ASN A 48 7.60 4.24 7.21
CA ASN A 48 8.04 3.96 8.57
C ASN A 48 9.11 5.00 8.96
N LEU A 49 8.69 6.26 9.02
CA LEU A 49 9.61 7.39 9.03
C LEU A 49 10.43 7.46 10.32
N ARG A 50 11.74 7.34 10.17
CA ARG A 50 12.70 7.59 11.23
C ARG A 50 13.14 9.05 11.20
N ASP A 51 13.19 9.67 12.37
CA ASP A 51 13.58 11.07 12.54
C ASP A 51 15.06 11.34 12.18
N ASP A 52 15.89 10.30 12.14
CA ASP A 52 17.33 10.39 11.90
C ASP A 52 17.74 10.32 10.42
N LEU A 53 16.78 10.15 9.50
CA LEU A 53 17.01 10.05 8.06
C LEU A 53 16.03 10.94 7.28
N PRO A 54 16.44 11.51 6.14
CA PRO A 54 15.51 12.22 5.27
C PRO A 54 14.49 11.26 4.65
N TRP A 55 13.26 11.74 4.44
CA TRP A 55 12.14 10.91 3.95
C TRP A 55 12.41 10.21 2.61
N TYR A 56 13.20 10.83 1.71
CA TYR A 56 13.50 10.29 0.39
C TYR A 56 14.58 9.20 0.38
N GLU A 57 15.25 8.96 1.50
CA GLU A 57 16.22 7.86 1.67
C GLU A 57 15.62 6.66 2.39
N GLN A 58 14.36 6.75 2.82
CA GLN A 58 13.70 5.72 3.59
C GLN A 58 12.78 4.92 2.68
N PRO A 59 12.89 3.59 2.69
CA PRO A 59 12.07 2.78 1.84
C PRO A 59 10.61 2.78 2.33
N ALA A 60 9.70 2.56 1.40
CA ALA A 60 8.26 2.58 1.68
C ALA A 60 7.53 1.48 0.90
N LEU A 61 6.32 1.14 1.35
CA LEU A 61 5.47 0.19 0.67
C LEU A 61 4.33 0.92 -0.04
N SER A 62 4.31 0.90 -1.38
CA SER A 62 3.10 1.25 -2.13
C SER A 62 2.07 0.15 -1.94
N VAL A 63 0.85 0.54 -1.60
CA VAL A 63 -0.29 -0.37 -1.43
C VAL A 63 -1.46 0.13 -2.24
N GLY A 64 -2.09 -0.76 -3.00
CA GLY A 64 -3.29 -0.48 -3.76
C GLY A 64 -4.43 -1.46 -3.44
N VAL A 65 -5.66 -0.99 -3.55
CA VAL A 65 -6.90 -1.77 -3.51
C VAL A 65 -7.71 -1.45 -4.76
N ARG A 66 -8.08 -2.46 -5.55
CA ARG A 66 -8.95 -2.30 -6.71
C ARG A 66 -10.36 -2.80 -6.42
N ASP A 67 -10.44 -3.99 -5.86
CA ASP A 67 -11.69 -4.70 -5.60
C ASP A 67 -11.47 -5.78 -4.52
N SER A 68 -12.48 -6.62 -4.28
CA SER A 68 -12.46 -7.67 -3.26
C SER A 68 -11.53 -8.84 -3.56
N GLU A 69 -10.92 -8.89 -4.76
CA GLU A 69 -10.03 -9.96 -5.19
C GLU A 69 -8.62 -9.43 -5.45
N THR A 70 -8.48 -8.15 -5.82
CA THR A 70 -7.24 -7.57 -6.32
C THR A 70 -6.83 -6.32 -5.57
N GLY A 71 -5.55 -6.29 -5.22
CA GLY A 71 -4.87 -5.06 -4.86
C GLY A 71 -3.51 -4.99 -5.55
N ALA A 72 -2.66 -4.09 -5.10
CA ALA A 72 -1.33 -3.90 -5.68
C ALA A 72 -0.29 -3.65 -4.60
N LEU A 73 0.95 -4.05 -4.89
CA LEU A 73 2.11 -3.83 -4.04
C LEU A 73 3.31 -3.37 -4.87
N ALA A 74 4.07 -2.41 -4.34
CA ALA A 74 5.41 -2.10 -4.82
C ALA A 74 6.29 -1.72 -3.63
N TRP A 75 7.54 -2.17 -3.63
CA TRP A 75 8.55 -1.74 -2.66
C TRP A 75 9.32 -0.57 -3.25
N GLN A 76 9.16 0.60 -2.63
CA GLN A 76 9.84 1.83 -3.00
C GLN A 76 11.20 1.86 -2.32
N ASP A 77 12.24 1.48 -3.05
CA ASP A 77 13.64 1.52 -2.63
C ASP A 77 14.52 1.65 -3.89
N GLN A 78 15.84 1.58 -3.75
CA GLN A 78 16.79 1.63 -4.86
C GLN A 78 17.52 0.29 -5.00
N PRO A 79 17.18 -0.57 -5.99
CA PRO A 79 16.15 -0.38 -7.03
C PRO A 79 14.72 -0.63 -6.51
N PRO A 80 13.70 -0.09 -7.20
CA PRO A 80 12.31 -0.42 -6.90
C PRO A 80 12.03 -1.90 -7.18
N MET A 81 11.10 -2.48 -6.43
CA MET A 81 10.76 -3.90 -6.57
C MET A 81 9.25 -4.12 -6.62
N VAL A 82 8.86 -5.16 -7.34
CA VAL A 82 7.48 -5.59 -7.54
C VAL A 82 7.32 -7.08 -7.19
N PRO A 83 6.11 -7.55 -6.87
CA PRO A 83 5.85 -8.97 -6.65
C PRO A 83 6.23 -9.83 -7.86
N ALA A 84 6.92 -10.96 -7.62
CA ALA A 84 7.29 -11.92 -8.65
C ALA A 84 6.07 -12.57 -9.33
N ASN A 85 4.96 -12.65 -8.61
CA ASN A 85 3.68 -13.17 -9.08
C ASN A 85 2.70 -12.06 -9.50
N GLY A 86 3.18 -10.85 -9.77
CA GLY A 86 2.38 -9.74 -10.24
C GLY A 86 1.68 -10.05 -11.57
N THR A 87 0.39 -9.74 -11.65
CA THR A 87 -0.52 -10.23 -12.69
C THR A 87 -0.75 -9.25 -13.84
N ASN A 88 -0.63 -7.95 -13.61
CA ASN A 88 -0.78 -6.94 -14.65
C ASN A 88 0.47 -6.85 -15.51
N ALA A 89 0.30 -6.86 -16.84
CA ALA A 89 1.41 -6.76 -17.80
C ALA A 89 1.77 -5.30 -18.17
N GLU A 90 0.84 -4.38 -17.96
CA GLU A 90 0.96 -2.96 -18.29
C GLU A 90 0.65 -2.12 -17.04
N PRO A 91 1.07 -0.84 -17.00
CA PRO A 91 0.67 0.07 -15.93
C PRO A 91 -0.86 0.16 -15.80
N ILE A 92 -1.34 0.21 -14.55
CA ILE A 92 -2.77 0.30 -14.22
C ILE A 92 -3.02 1.58 -13.41
N ASP A 93 -4.15 2.22 -13.70
CA ASP A 93 -4.54 3.45 -13.02
C ASP A 93 -4.96 3.17 -11.57
N TYR A 94 -4.29 3.86 -10.64
CA TYR A 94 -4.65 3.95 -9.25
C TYR A 94 -4.81 5.41 -8.84
N TRP A 95 -5.54 5.66 -7.76
CA TRP A 95 -5.78 6.99 -7.23
C TRP A 95 -5.33 7.08 -5.77
N LEU A 96 -4.31 7.89 -5.54
CA LEU A 96 -3.75 8.16 -4.23
C LEU A 96 -4.81 8.83 -3.35
N GLY A 97 -5.16 8.19 -2.23
CA GLY A 97 -6.27 8.63 -1.36
C GLY A 97 -7.63 8.72 -2.06
N GLY A 98 -7.79 8.06 -3.22
CA GLY A 98 -8.97 8.16 -4.09
C GLY A 98 -9.10 9.50 -4.84
N LEU A 99 -8.06 10.34 -4.85
CA LEU A 99 -8.12 11.71 -5.40
C LEU A 99 -7.11 11.96 -6.52
N HIS A 100 -5.86 11.52 -6.36
CA HIS A 100 -4.79 11.86 -7.30
C HIS A 100 -4.38 10.66 -8.14
N HIS A 101 -4.59 10.75 -9.46
CA HIS A 101 -4.16 9.72 -10.40
C HIS A 101 -2.65 9.46 -10.27
N THR A 102 -2.31 8.24 -9.92
CA THR A 102 -0.96 7.74 -9.65
C THR A 102 -0.89 6.31 -10.17
N PRO A 103 -0.52 6.10 -11.45
CA PRO A 103 -0.43 4.78 -12.03
C PRO A 103 0.53 3.88 -11.24
N MET A 104 0.19 2.61 -11.12
CA MET A 104 1.11 1.58 -10.63
C MET A 104 1.68 0.80 -11.82
N ASP A 105 2.98 0.52 -11.77
CA ASP A 105 3.71 -0.13 -12.86
C ASP A 105 3.24 -1.57 -13.12
N ALA A 106 3.75 -2.17 -14.20
CA ALA A 106 3.56 -3.58 -14.49
C ALA A 106 3.99 -4.47 -13.30
N HIS A 107 3.33 -5.61 -13.16
CA HIS A 107 3.56 -6.63 -12.13
C HIS A 107 3.34 -6.17 -10.68
N THR A 108 2.54 -5.13 -10.46
CA THR A 108 2.17 -4.67 -9.11
C THR A 108 0.91 -5.35 -8.58
N GLU A 109 -0.05 -5.73 -9.44
CA GLU A 109 -1.32 -6.33 -9.04
C GLU A 109 -1.18 -7.77 -8.56
N VAL A 110 -1.71 -8.05 -7.38
CA VAL A 110 -1.69 -9.35 -6.70
C VAL A 110 -3.03 -9.60 -6.01
N PRO A 111 -3.31 -10.85 -5.57
CA PRO A 111 -4.51 -11.12 -4.77
C PRO A 111 -4.58 -10.23 -3.53
N ILE A 112 -5.76 -9.69 -3.22
CA ILE A 112 -5.96 -8.77 -2.08
C ILE A 112 -5.48 -9.37 -0.76
N GLU A 113 -5.62 -10.68 -0.58
CA GLU A 113 -5.14 -11.38 0.61
C GLU A 113 -3.61 -11.29 0.77
N LEU A 114 -2.86 -11.27 -0.32
CA LEU A 114 -1.41 -11.05 -0.26
C LEU A 114 -1.10 -9.61 0.18
N VAL A 115 -1.87 -8.64 -0.31
CA VAL A 115 -1.78 -7.23 0.11
C VAL A 115 -2.02 -7.10 1.61
N LEU A 116 -3.13 -7.65 2.11
CA LEU A 116 -3.49 -7.56 3.54
C LEU A 116 -2.42 -8.17 4.45
N ARG A 117 -1.84 -9.32 4.06
CA ARG A 117 -0.71 -9.93 4.80
C ARG A 117 0.54 -9.05 4.76
N ALA A 118 0.87 -8.49 3.60
CA ALA A 118 2.03 -7.62 3.44
C ALA A 118 1.90 -6.34 4.28
N VAL A 119 0.70 -5.72 4.29
CA VAL A 119 0.39 -4.57 5.17
C VAL A 119 0.53 -4.95 6.64
N ALA A 120 -0.04 -6.08 7.05
CA ALA A 120 0.07 -6.54 8.45
C ALA A 120 1.52 -6.74 8.88
N GLU A 121 2.35 -7.33 8.01
CA GLU A 121 3.76 -7.52 8.26
C GLU A 121 4.53 -6.18 8.30
N TYR A 122 4.23 -5.28 7.36
CA TYR A 122 4.85 -3.96 7.28
C TYR A 122 4.51 -3.09 8.50
N VAL A 123 3.24 -3.03 8.92
CA VAL A 123 2.84 -2.27 10.12
C VAL A 123 3.59 -2.78 11.36
N ARG A 124 3.86 -4.09 11.44
CA ARG A 124 4.58 -4.70 12.58
C ARG A 124 6.09 -4.46 12.54
N THR A 125 6.70 -4.45 11.37
CA THR A 125 8.16 -4.49 11.21
C THR A 125 8.75 -3.18 10.70
N GLY A 126 7.99 -2.47 9.87
CA GLY A 126 8.45 -1.34 9.08
C GLY A 126 9.50 -1.71 8.03
N GLU A 127 9.60 -3.00 7.68
CA GLU A 127 10.56 -3.55 6.74
C GLU A 127 9.85 -4.19 5.54
N ARG A 128 10.59 -4.43 4.45
CA ARG A 128 10.06 -5.07 3.24
C ARG A 128 9.36 -6.40 3.60
N PRO A 129 8.05 -6.57 3.32
CA PRO A 129 7.32 -7.78 3.70
C PRO A 129 7.94 -9.05 3.14
N THR A 130 8.20 -10.02 4.01
CA THR A 130 8.79 -11.32 3.63
C THR A 130 7.75 -12.30 3.09
N CYS A 131 6.45 -12.06 3.34
CA CYS A 131 5.36 -12.87 2.77
C CYS A 131 5.18 -12.70 1.25
N VAL A 132 5.95 -11.81 0.61
CA VAL A 132 5.96 -11.53 -0.83
C VAL A 132 7.33 -11.90 -1.39
N GLU A 133 7.34 -12.64 -2.51
CA GLU A 133 8.56 -12.81 -3.29
C GLU A 133 8.74 -11.58 -4.18
N TRP A 134 9.87 -10.87 -4.03
CA TRP A 134 10.12 -9.61 -4.72
C TRP A 134 11.15 -9.79 -5.84
N ILE A 135 10.91 -9.14 -6.97
CA ILE A 135 11.85 -8.99 -8.08
C ILE A 135 12.08 -7.51 -8.37
N ALA A 136 13.26 -7.16 -8.91
CA ALA A 136 13.50 -5.81 -9.38
C ALA A 136 12.47 -5.43 -10.46
N ALA A 137 11.88 -4.23 -10.34
CA ALA A 137 11.06 -3.68 -11.40
C ALA A 137 11.91 -3.53 -12.68
N ARG A 138 11.31 -3.81 -13.83
CA ARG A 138 11.99 -3.82 -15.13
C ARG A 138 11.60 -2.62 -15.98
#